data_AF-A0A7K7ET52-F1
#
_entry.id   AF-A0A7K7ET52-F1
#
_cell.length_a   1.000
_cell.length_b   1.000
_cell.length_c   1.000
_cell.angle_alpha   90.00
_cell.angle_beta   90.00
_cell.angle_gamma   90.00
#
_symmetry.space_group_name_H-M   'P 1'
#
loop_
_entity.id
_entity.type
_entity.pdbx_description
1 polymer ?
#
loop_
_entity_poly.entity_id
_entity_poly.type
_entity_poly.pdbx_seq_one_letter_code
_entity_poly.pdbx_strand_id
1 'polypeptide(L)'
;MFLSCHSQTGGSKGYAFMEFESDDVAKIVADTMNNYLFSERLLKCQFVPPEKVHENLFKDCDRIFRRPSQPAVRRYNRIRSLLEKARMTKRLLRKERLLRKKLAEKGLQYDFPGFAAQPLCKERKKMKTSKKSKLNVSLSSQDPTPVCTPAVLERRKAAQMDDDAEDNEITLKFPSASVKNTAQSPKKQPRQRPKLKKQK
;
A
#
# COMPACT_ATOMS: atom_id res chain seq x y z
N MET A 1 16.50 20.90 6.76
CA MET A 1 15.31 20.42 6.00
C MET A 1 15.07 18.96 6.34
N PHE A 2 13.84 18.59 6.71
CA PHE A 2 13.48 17.22 7.09
C PHE A 2 12.22 16.75 6.35
N LEU A 3 12.30 15.61 5.66
CA LEU A 3 11.17 15.01 4.93
C LEU A 3 10.46 14.00 5.83
N SER A 4 9.13 14.11 5.99
CA SER A 4 8.39 13.17 6.80
C SER A 4 8.16 11.85 6.05
N CYS A 5 8.59 10.73 6.66
CA CYS A 5 8.44 9.39 6.10
C CYS A 5 7.40 8.57 6.86
N HIS A 6 6.69 7.68 6.15
CA HIS A 6 5.71 6.78 6.74
C HIS A 6 6.40 5.67 7.55
N SER A 7 5.98 5.43 8.79
CA SER A 7 6.68 4.52 9.71
C SER A 7 6.65 3.04 9.28
N GLN A 8 5.62 2.61 8.54
CA GLN A 8 5.44 1.19 8.19
C GLN A 8 6.05 0.80 6.83
N THR A 9 6.01 1.70 5.86
CA THR A 9 6.46 1.47 4.48
C THR A 9 7.79 2.14 4.21
N GLY A 10 8.06 3.24 4.91
CA GLY A 10 9.25 4.04 4.72
C GLY A 10 9.27 4.90 3.46
N GLY A 11 8.13 5.07 2.79
CA GLY A 11 7.95 6.07 1.73
C GLY A 11 7.79 7.47 2.31
N SER A 12 7.93 8.49 1.48
CA SER A 12 7.62 9.87 1.86
C SER A 12 6.12 10.05 2.09
N LYS A 13 5.74 10.89 3.05
CA LYS A 13 4.32 11.26 3.29
C LYS A 13 3.83 12.39 2.39
N GLY A 14 4.73 13.06 1.67
CA GLY A 14 4.39 14.18 0.79
C GLY A 14 4.44 15.57 1.45
N TYR A 15 5.03 15.68 2.65
CA TYR A 15 5.31 16.97 3.30
C TYR A 15 6.70 16.95 3.95
N ALA A 16 7.31 18.14 4.03
CA ALA A 16 8.62 18.36 4.62
C ALA A 16 8.58 19.62 5.49
N PHE A 17 9.52 19.72 6.42
CA PHE A 17 9.73 20.91 7.23
C PHE A 17 11.09 21.51 6.89
N MET A 18 11.12 22.85 6.81
CA MET A 18 12.33 23.63 6.61
C MET A 18 12.49 24.54 7.82
N GLU A 19 13.71 24.61 8.33
CA GLU A 19 14.10 25.48 9.41
C GLU A 19 15.07 26.50 8.82
N PHE A 20 14.85 27.76 9.13
CA PHE A 20 15.67 28.88 8.72
C PHE A 20 16.19 29.58 9.97
N GLU A 21 17.35 30.21 9.87
CA GLU A 21 17.95 30.96 10.97
C GLU A 21 17.16 32.25 11.30
N SER A 22 16.44 32.80 10.31
CA SER A 22 15.64 34.01 10.46
C SER A 22 14.18 33.78 10.06
N ASP A 23 13.27 34.25 10.91
CA ASP A 23 11.81 34.15 10.69
C ASP A 23 11.35 34.88 9.43
N ASP A 24 11.99 35.99 9.10
CA ASP A 24 11.60 36.79 7.93
C ASP A 24 11.94 36.08 6.62
N VAL A 25 13.06 35.36 6.57
CA VAL A 25 13.40 34.49 5.44
C VAL A 25 12.37 33.38 5.31
N ALA A 26 11.93 32.78 6.42
CA ALA A 26 10.92 31.74 6.40
C ALA A 26 9.57 32.25 5.86
N LYS A 27 9.15 33.47 6.21
CA LYS A 27 7.93 34.12 5.67
C LYS A 27 8.05 34.35 4.16
N ILE A 28 9.16 34.95 3.71
CA ILE A 28 9.40 35.23 2.28
C ILE A 28 9.38 33.93 1.48
N VAL A 29 10.05 32.87 1.96
CA VAL A 29 10.06 31.57 1.28
C VAL A 29 8.66 30.95 1.24
N ALA A 30 7.92 31.03 2.35
CA ALA A 30 6.55 30.51 2.40
C ALA A 30 5.65 31.23 1.38
N ASP A 31 5.69 32.56 1.32
CA ASP A 31 4.85 33.36 0.43
C ASP A 31 5.24 33.17 -1.04
N THR A 32 6.54 33.10 -1.34
CA THR A 32 7.04 32.94 -2.71
C THR A 32 6.81 31.54 -3.29
N MET A 33 6.94 30.49 -2.47
CA MET A 33 6.78 29.09 -2.92
C MET A 33 5.36 28.56 -2.78
N ASN A 34 4.46 29.30 -2.15
CA ASN A 34 3.07 28.89 -2.03
C ASN A 34 2.36 28.92 -3.39
N ASN A 35 1.66 27.83 -3.70
CA ASN A 35 0.98 27.59 -4.97
C ASN A 35 1.91 27.47 -6.19
N TYR A 36 3.21 27.23 -5.98
CA TYR A 36 4.11 26.95 -7.08
C TYR A 36 3.79 25.59 -7.70
N LEU A 37 3.70 25.51 -9.03
CA LEU A 37 3.52 24.24 -9.73
C LEU A 37 4.85 23.51 -9.81
N PHE A 38 5.04 22.49 -8.95
CA PHE A 38 6.24 21.68 -8.93
C PHE A 38 5.95 20.30 -9.52
N SER A 39 6.49 20.07 -10.72
CA SER A 39 6.16 18.92 -11.55
C SER A 39 4.65 18.87 -11.82
N GLU A 40 3.95 17.85 -11.31
CA GLU A 40 2.51 17.64 -11.55
C GLU A 40 1.64 18.11 -10.36
N ARG A 41 2.24 18.69 -9.31
CA ARG A 41 1.54 19.02 -8.07
C ARG A 41 1.79 20.46 -7.66
N LEU A 42 0.75 21.13 -7.17
CA LEU A 42 0.89 22.45 -6.55
C LEU A 42 1.52 22.31 -5.17
N LEU A 43 2.62 23.02 -4.94
CA LEU A 43 3.21 23.18 -3.62
C LEU A 43 2.31 24.06 -2.78
N LYS A 44 2.09 23.65 -1.54
CA LYS A 44 1.44 24.46 -0.51
C LYS A 44 2.47 24.69 0.57
N CYS A 45 2.93 25.92 0.68
CA CYS A 45 3.90 26.35 1.67
C CYS A 45 3.16 27.22 2.68
N GLN A 46 3.38 26.93 3.97
CA GLN A 46 2.77 27.68 5.07
C GLN A 46 3.85 27.96 6.10
N PHE A 47 3.91 29.19 6.58
CA PHE A 47 4.73 29.55 7.72
C PHE A 47 4.06 29.03 9.00
N VAL A 48 4.83 28.28 9.81
CA VAL A 48 4.36 27.75 11.09
C VAL A 48 5.05 28.53 12.20
N PRO A 49 4.31 29.27 13.05
CA PRO A 49 4.90 29.99 14.16
C PRO A 49 5.47 29.00 15.20
N PRO A 50 6.49 29.41 15.97
CA PRO A 50 7.21 28.51 16.89
C PRO A 50 6.30 27.89 17.96
N GLU A 51 5.25 28.61 18.39
CA GLU A 51 4.27 28.10 19.37
C GLU A 51 3.50 26.86 18.89
N LYS A 52 3.29 26.74 17.58
CA LYS A 52 2.57 25.61 16.98
C LYS A 52 3.51 24.47 16.60
N VAL A 53 4.83 24.70 16.65
CA VAL A 53 5.83 23.67 16.36
C VAL A 53 5.95 22.73 17.56
N HIS A 54 5.81 21.44 17.33
CA HIS A 54 6.08 20.45 18.36
C HIS A 54 7.57 20.44 18.70
N GLU A 55 7.91 20.46 19.99
CA GLU A 55 9.31 20.43 20.48
C GLU A 55 10.14 19.27 19.91
N ASN A 56 9.50 18.15 19.57
CA ASN A 56 10.15 16.96 19.03
C ASN A 56 10.26 16.94 17.50
N LEU A 57 9.83 17.98 16.79
CA LEU A 57 9.71 17.95 15.33
C LEU A 57 11.06 17.81 14.63
N PHE A 58 12.07 18.52 15.14
CA PHE A 58 13.43 18.52 14.60
C PHE A 58 14.40 17.63 15.39
N LYS A 59 13.90 16.87 16.38
CA LYS A 59 14.75 15.91 17.11
C LYS A 59 15.18 14.80 16.15
N ASP A 60 16.48 14.55 16.09
CA ASP A 60 17.13 13.58 15.20
C ASP A 60 16.91 13.85 13.69
N CYS A 61 16.75 15.11 13.27
CA CYS A 61 16.56 15.46 11.86
C CYS A 61 17.72 15.03 10.94
N ASP A 62 18.94 14.94 11.48
CA ASP A 62 20.14 14.52 10.75
C ASP A 62 20.19 13.00 10.51
N ARG A 63 19.29 12.24 11.16
CA ARG A 63 19.28 10.79 11.05
C ARG A 63 18.63 10.36 9.74
N ILE A 64 19.41 9.65 8.92
CA ILE A 64 18.90 9.02 7.70
C ILE A 64 17.80 8.01 8.06
N PHE A 65 16.59 8.26 7.56
CA PHE A 65 15.47 7.35 7.75
C PHE A 65 15.74 6.01 7.05
N ARG A 66 15.82 4.93 7.83
CA ARG A 66 15.97 3.56 7.30
C ARG A 66 14.62 2.89 7.13
N ARG A 67 14.39 2.26 5.98
CA ARG A 67 13.15 1.51 5.75
C ARG A 67 12.98 0.43 6.81
N PRO A 68 11.77 0.26 7.36
CA PRO A 68 11.51 -0.75 8.37
C PRO A 68 11.73 -2.15 7.76
N SER A 69 12.50 -2.97 8.47
CA SER A 69 12.66 -4.39 8.13
C SER A 69 11.46 -5.17 8.65
N GLN A 70 10.91 -6.08 7.84
CA GLN A 70 9.81 -6.98 8.22
C GLN A 70 10.34 -8.40 8.52
N PRO A 71 10.97 -8.66 9.68
CA PRO A 71 11.58 -9.96 9.97
C PRO A 71 10.54 -11.08 10.11
N ALA A 72 9.33 -10.78 10.60
CA ALA A 72 8.27 -11.77 10.75
C ALA A 72 7.80 -12.32 9.39
N VAL A 73 7.58 -11.44 8.41
CA VAL A 73 7.20 -11.81 7.05
C VAL A 73 8.28 -12.67 6.41
N ARG A 74 9.56 -12.27 6.55
CA ARG A 74 10.71 -13.05 6.06
C ARG A 74 10.78 -14.43 6.69
N ARG A 75 10.49 -14.56 8.00
CA ARG A 75 10.47 -15.85 8.70
C ARG A 75 9.34 -16.75 8.22
N TYR A 76 8.14 -16.20 8.01
CA TYR A 76 6.97 -16.99 7.58
C TYR A 76 7.09 -17.42 6.12
N ASN A 77 7.48 -16.50 5.24
CA ASN A 77 7.63 -16.74 3.79
C ASN A 77 8.97 -17.41 3.42
N ARG A 78 9.78 -17.79 4.42
CA ARG A 78 11.03 -18.51 4.17
C ARG A 78 10.74 -19.84 3.49
N ILE A 79 11.49 -20.14 2.42
CA ILE A 79 11.48 -21.45 1.78
C ILE A 79 11.96 -22.50 2.79
N ARG A 80 11.09 -23.47 3.07
CA ARG A 80 11.37 -24.55 4.02
C ARG A 80 12.09 -25.71 3.35
N SER A 81 13.01 -26.32 4.08
CA SER A 81 13.73 -27.52 3.63
C SER A 81 12.82 -28.76 3.58
N LEU A 82 13.25 -29.81 2.89
CA LEU A 82 12.50 -31.08 2.82
C LEU A 82 12.30 -31.71 4.21
N LEU A 83 13.32 -31.66 5.07
CA LEU A 83 13.25 -32.15 6.45
C LEU A 83 12.22 -31.37 7.27
N GLU A 84 12.18 -30.04 7.12
CA GLU A 84 11.19 -29.19 7.79
C GLU A 84 9.77 -29.48 7.30
N LYS A 85 9.60 -29.68 5.99
CA LYS A 85 8.31 -30.10 5.41
C LYS A 85 7.86 -31.45 5.96
N ALA A 86 8.74 -32.43 6.04
CA ALA A 86 8.44 -33.75 6.62
C ALA A 86 8.09 -33.68 8.12
N ARG A 87 8.76 -32.81 8.90
CA ARG A 87 8.38 -32.57 10.30
C ARG A 87 6.99 -31.94 10.41
N MET A 88 6.65 -31.03 9.49
CA MET A 88 5.34 -30.40 9.44
C MET A 88 4.24 -31.38 9.06
N THR A 89 4.44 -32.25 8.07
CA THR A 89 3.46 -33.29 7.70
C THR A 89 3.22 -34.25 8.87
N LYS A 90 4.27 -34.68 9.58
CA LYS A 90 4.13 -35.49 10.81
C LYS A 90 3.29 -34.78 11.88
N ARG A 91 3.50 -33.47 12.10
CA ARG A 91 2.70 -32.68 13.05
C ARG A 91 1.25 -32.54 12.60
N LEU A 92 1.02 -32.35 11.29
CA LEU A 92 -0.31 -32.26 10.69
C LEU A 92 -1.11 -33.55 10.92
N LEU A 93 -0.52 -34.71 10.60
CA LEU A 93 -1.14 -36.02 10.80
C LEU A 93 -1.44 -36.32 12.28
N ARG A 94 -0.56 -35.88 13.20
CA ARG A 94 -0.83 -36.00 14.65
C ARG A 94 -2.05 -35.18 15.07
N LYS A 95 -2.14 -33.93 14.60
CA LYS A 95 -3.30 -33.06 14.90
C LYS A 95 -4.59 -33.61 14.32
N GLU A 96 -4.54 -34.17 13.12
CA GLU A 96 -5.67 -34.82 12.48
C GLU A 96 -6.19 -36.00 13.31
N ARG A 97 -5.29 -36.90 13.74
CA ARG A 97 -5.68 -38.03 14.61
C ARG A 97 -6.33 -37.57 15.91
N LEU A 98 -5.78 -36.53 16.54
CA LEU A 98 -6.35 -35.94 17.76
C LEU A 98 -7.73 -35.34 17.50
N LEU A 99 -7.93 -34.67 16.37
CA LEU A 99 -9.22 -34.12 16.00
C LEU A 99 -10.26 -35.21 15.78
N ARG A 100 -9.91 -36.30 15.09
CA ARG A 100 -10.82 -37.44 14.85
C ARG A 100 -11.26 -38.10 16.16
N LYS A 101 -10.33 -38.29 17.12
CA LYS A 101 -10.67 -38.79 18.45
C LYS A 101 -11.69 -37.89 19.16
N LYS A 102 -11.45 -36.57 19.15
CA LYS A 102 -12.37 -35.59 19.75
C LYS A 102 -13.74 -35.55 19.07
N LEU A 103 -13.83 -35.82 17.77
CA LEU A 103 -15.11 -35.89 17.06
C LEU A 103 -15.87 -37.17 17.41
N ALA A 104 -15.17 -38.30 17.50
CA ALA A 104 -15.75 -39.58 17.93
C ALA A 104 -16.28 -39.51 19.37
N GLU A 105 -15.54 -38.88 20.29
CA GLU A 105 -15.99 -38.61 21.67
C GLU A 105 -17.30 -37.80 21.73
N LYS A 106 -17.55 -36.95 20.73
CA LYS A 106 -18.78 -36.15 20.60
C LYS A 106 -19.89 -36.86 19.82
N GLY A 107 -19.71 -38.13 19.46
CA GLY A 107 -20.68 -38.91 18.69
C GLY A 107 -20.75 -38.55 17.20
N LEU A 108 -19.83 -37.74 16.68
CA LEU A 108 -19.80 -37.34 15.28
C LEU A 108 -18.88 -38.28 14.50
N GLN A 109 -19.47 -39.20 13.73
CA GLN A 109 -18.72 -39.98 12.75
C GLN A 109 -18.44 -39.11 11.52
N TYR A 110 -17.18 -38.66 11.40
CA TYR A 110 -16.73 -37.84 10.29
C TYR A 110 -15.56 -38.53 9.59
N ASP A 111 -15.83 -39.08 8.41
CA ASP A 111 -14.83 -39.70 7.55
C ASP A 111 -14.57 -38.80 6.33
N PHE A 112 -13.35 -38.25 6.29
CA PHE A 112 -12.87 -37.42 5.20
C PHE A 112 -11.51 -37.95 4.76
N PRO A 113 -11.24 -38.03 3.44
CA PRO A 113 -9.93 -38.36 2.90
C PRO A 113 -8.93 -37.32 3.38
N GLY A 114 -8.25 -37.64 4.48
CA GLY A 114 -7.44 -36.74 5.28
C GLY A 114 -6.24 -36.14 4.55
N PHE A 115 -5.41 -35.43 5.30
CA PHE A 115 -4.18 -34.88 4.74
C PHE A 115 -3.15 -35.94 4.33
N ALA A 116 -3.36 -37.20 4.72
CA ALA A 116 -2.58 -38.35 4.27
C ALA A 116 -2.95 -38.81 2.84
N ALA A 117 -4.19 -38.54 2.40
CA ALA A 117 -4.73 -39.06 1.14
C ALA A 117 -4.51 -38.12 -0.05
N GLN A 118 -4.02 -36.89 0.18
CA GLN A 118 -3.72 -35.94 -0.90
C GLN A 118 -2.31 -36.19 -1.46
N PRO A 119 -2.17 -36.77 -2.67
CA PRO A 119 -0.87 -36.85 -3.32
C PRO A 119 -0.42 -35.43 -3.70
N LEU A 120 0.83 -35.11 -3.35
CA LEU A 120 1.53 -33.88 -3.76
C LEU A 120 1.89 -33.89 -5.26
N CYS A 121 0.97 -34.21 -6.18
CA CYS A 121 1.29 -34.23 -7.61
C CYS A 121 0.07 -33.90 -8.48
N LYS A 122 -0.10 -32.62 -8.80
CA LYS A 122 -0.51 -32.24 -10.16
C LYS A 122 0.72 -31.61 -10.80
N GLU A 123 1.53 -32.44 -11.45
CA GLU A 123 2.51 -32.03 -12.46
C GLU A 123 1.81 -31.05 -13.40
N ARG A 124 2.10 -29.76 -13.27
CA ARG A 124 1.66 -28.78 -14.28
C ARG A 124 2.49 -29.07 -15.52
N LYS A 125 1.89 -29.72 -16.52
CA LYS A 125 2.46 -29.85 -17.87
C LYS A 125 2.99 -28.49 -18.29
N LYS A 126 4.31 -28.35 -18.44
CA LYS A 126 4.94 -27.14 -18.97
C LYS A 126 4.44 -26.96 -20.41
N MET A 127 3.54 -26.03 -20.63
CA MET A 127 3.26 -25.51 -21.97
C MET A 127 4.54 -24.85 -22.45
N LYS A 128 5.12 -25.39 -23.53
CA LYS A 128 6.31 -24.84 -24.17
C LYS A 128 5.98 -23.42 -24.66
N THR A 129 6.50 -22.39 -24.01
CA THR A 129 6.60 -21.07 -24.64
C THR A 129 7.63 -21.18 -25.74
N SER A 130 7.17 -21.17 -26.99
CA SER A 130 8.00 -21.00 -28.16
C SER A 130 8.83 -19.72 -28.04
N LYS A 131 10.05 -19.80 -28.54
CA LYS A 131 11.11 -18.81 -28.47
C LYS A 131 10.65 -17.43 -28.96
N LYS A 132 11.08 -16.39 -28.23
CA LYS A 132 11.18 -15.02 -28.74
C LYS A 132 12.05 -15.03 -30.01
N SER A 133 11.48 -14.77 -31.18
CA SER A 133 12.24 -14.23 -32.30
C SER A 133 12.36 -12.72 -32.10
N LYS A 134 13.59 -12.25 -31.91
CA LYS A 134 13.94 -10.84 -32.04
C LYS A 134 13.90 -10.52 -33.54
N LEU A 135 12.90 -9.79 -34.00
CA LEU A 135 12.99 -9.06 -35.25
C LEU A 135 13.24 -7.60 -34.89
N ASN A 136 14.49 -7.18 -35.06
CA ASN A 136 14.86 -5.78 -35.10
C ASN A 136 14.41 -5.26 -36.46
N VAL A 137 13.19 -4.75 -36.56
CA VAL A 137 12.80 -3.93 -37.71
C VAL A 137 13.24 -2.50 -37.39
N SER A 138 14.41 -2.15 -37.92
CA SER A 138 14.86 -0.78 -38.08
C SER A 138 13.88 -0.10 -39.04
N LEU A 139 12.94 0.68 -38.51
CA LEU A 139 12.14 1.60 -39.32
C LEU A 139 12.94 2.89 -39.50
N SER A 140 13.63 2.94 -40.63
CA SER A 140 14.30 4.12 -41.16
C SER A 140 13.27 5.23 -41.42
N SER A 141 13.67 6.45 -41.08
CA SER A 141 12.84 7.64 -40.91
C SER A 141 12.55 8.41 -42.20
N GLN A 142 12.03 7.76 -43.25
CA GLN A 142 11.67 8.44 -44.49
C GLN A 142 10.48 7.80 -45.19
N ASP A 143 9.26 8.14 -44.75
CA ASP A 143 8.04 8.07 -45.56
C ASP A 143 7.20 9.33 -45.30
N PRO A 144 6.59 9.96 -46.32
CA PRO A 144 5.79 11.17 -46.15
C PRO A 144 4.47 10.85 -45.45
N THR A 145 4.13 11.65 -44.45
CA THR A 145 2.86 11.55 -43.70
C THR A 145 1.66 11.84 -44.61
N PRO A 146 0.58 11.04 -44.57
CA PRO A 146 -0.62 11.34 -45.34
C PRO A 146 -1.33 12.56 -44.75
N VAL A 147 -1.48 13.58 -45.59
CA VAL A 147 -2.14 14.86 -45.29
C VAL A 147 -3.60 14.65 -44.91
N CYS A 148 -4.02 15.35 -43.86
CA CYS A 148 -5.36 15.33 -43.28
C CYS A 148 -6.41 15.77 -44.32
N THR A 149 -7.35 14.89 -44.65
CA THR A 149 -8.48 15.17 -45.55
C THR A 149 -9.54 16.00 -44.81
N PRO A 150 -10.12 17.06 -45.41
CA PRO A 150 -10.97 18.04 -44.72
C PRO A 150 -12.31 17.47 -44.19
N ALA A 151 -12.73 16.28 -44.64
CA ALA A 151 -13.96 15.63 -44.22
C ALA A 151 -14.02 15.30 -42.71
N VAL A 152 -12.87 15.22 -42.02
CA VAL A 152 -12.83 14.97 -40.56
C VAL A 152 -13.12 16.24 -39.74
N LEU A 153 -12.90 17.43 -40.32
CA LEU A 153 -13.17 18.71 -39.64
C LEU A 153 -14.64 19.14 -39.75
N GLU A 154 -15.34 18.81 -40.84
CA GLU A 154 -16.78 19.09 -40.96
C GLU A 154 -17.62 18.31 -39.94
N ARG A 155 -17.25 17.06 -39.63
CA ARG A 155 -17.93 16.25 -38.62
C ARG A 155 -17.85 16.80 -37.20
N ARG A 156 -16.86 17.64 -36.88
CA ARG A 156 -16.73 18.29 -35.57
C ARG A 156 -17.43 19.64 -35.49
N LYS A 157 -17.76 20.27 -36.62
CA LYS A 157 -18.51 21.53 -36.66
C LYS A 157 -20.03 21.32 -36.64
N ALA A 158 -20.53 20.16 -37.06
CA ALA A 158 -21.97 19.86 -37.06
C ALA A 158 -22.54 19.38 -35.70
N ALA A 159 -21.79 19.52 -34.60
CA ALA A 159 -22.24 19.12 -33.26
C ALA A 159 -22.30 20.30 -32.26
N GLN A 160 -22.25 21.53 -32.74
CA GLN A 160 -22.50 22.74 -31.95
C GLN A 160 -23.53 23.62 -32.66
N MET A 161 -24.44 24.18 -31.86
CA MET A 161 -25.54 25.12 -32.17
C MET A 161 -26.87 24.41 -32.50
N ASP A 162 -28.01 24.64 -31.83
CA ASP A 162 -28.44 25.48 -30.70
C ASP A 162 -29.72 24.85 -30.10
N ASP A 163 -30.00 25.05 -28.81
CA ASP A 163 -31.35 25.38 -28.32
C ASP A 163 -31.28 25.76 -26.83
N ASP A 164 -31.55 27.04 -26.58
CA ASP A 164 -31.77 27.69 -25.28
C ASP A 164 -33.06 27.19 -24.63
N ALA A 165 -33.00 26.76 -23.36
CA ALA A 165 -34.11 26.88 -22.39
C ALA A 165 -33.70 26.48 -20.95
N GLU A 166 -33.63 27.49 -20.08
CA GLU A 166 -33.93 27.43 -18.63
C GLU A 166 -33.18 26.38 -17.77
N ASP A 167 -32.01 26.75 -17.25
CA ASP A 167 -31.32 26.02 -16.19
C ASP A 167 -32.08 26.14 -14.85
N ASN A 168 -32.97 25.18 -14.61
CA ASN A 168 -33.49 24.90 -13.27
C ASN A 168 -32.38 24.29 -12.41
N GLU A 169 -32.12 24.94 -11.27
CA GLU A 169 -31.26 24.50 -10.18
C GLU A 169 -31.55 23.05 -9.78
N ILE A 170 -30.63 22.12 -10.06
CA ILE A 170 -30.67 20.76 -9.51
C ILE A 170 -29.68 20.68 -8.35
N THR A 171 -30.17 20.98 -7.15
CA THR A 171 -29.48 20.72 -5.88
C THR A 171 -29.30 19.21 -5.66
N LEU A 172 -28.09 18.69 -5.84
CA LEU A 172 -27.74 17.32 -5.43
C LEU A 172 -27.53 17.25 -3.90
N LYS A 173 -28.60 16.95 -3.17
CA LYS A 173 -28.55 16.59 -1.74
C LYS A 173 -27.84 15.25 -1.53
N PHE A 174 -26.63 15.26 -0.96
CA PHE A 174 -26.04 14.06 -0.38
C PHE A 174 -26.67 13.77 1.00
N PRO A 175 -26.94 12.50 1.35
CA PRO A 175 -27.54 12.14 2.63
C PRO A 175 -26.59 12.48 3.79
N SER A 176 -27.14 13.18 4.79
CA SER A 176 -26.47 13.49 6.06
C SER A 176 -26.26 12.20 6.88
N ALA A 177 -25.00 11.79 7.07
CA ALA A 177 -24.68 10.78 8.07
C ALA A 177 -24.61 11.43 9.45
N SER A 178 -25.76 11.45 10.14
CA SER A 178 -25.88 11.80 11.55
C SER A 178 -25.37 10.67 12.46
N VAL A 179 -24.44 11.03 13.35
CA VAL A 179 -24.45 10.76 14.81
C VAL A 179 -24.28 9.31 15.32
N LYS A 180 -23.11 9.12 15.97
CA LYS A 180 -22.72 8.35 17.18
C LYS A 180 -22.88 6.82 17.21
N ASN A 181 -21.77 6.14 17.51
CA ASN A 181 -21.70 5.28 18.70
C ASN A 181 -20.24 5.13 19.20
N THR A 182 -20.01 5.68 20.39
CA THR A 182 -18.85 5.43 21.25
C THR A 182 -18.89 4.00 21.78
N ALA A 183 -17.99 3.15 21.30
CA ALA A 183 -17.66 1.88 21.94
C ALA A 183 -16.20 1.91 22.40
N GLN A 184 -15.99 2.07 23.70
CA GLN A 184 -14.67 2.03 24.33
C GLN A 184 -14.15 0.59 24.36
N SER A 185 -13.03 0.33 23.70
CA SER A 185 -12.34 -0.96 23.79
C SER A 185 -11.48 -1.02 25.08
N PRO A 186 -11.51 -2.12 25.86
CA PRO A 186 -10.74 -2.21 27.10
C PRO A 186 -9.23 -2.30 26.85
N LYS A 187 -8.47 -1.49 27.59
CA LYS A 187 -6.99 -1.46 27.60
C LYS A 187 -6.44 -2.81 28.10
N LYS A 188 -5.59 -3.46 27.29
CA LYS A 188 -4.82 -4.64 27.69
C LYS A 188 -3.67 -4.22 28.61
N GLN A 189 -3.65 -4.77 29.83
CA GLN A 189 -2.54 -4.61 30.77
C GLN A 189 -1.28 -5.38 30.30
N PRO A 190 -0.06 -4.87 30.57
CA PRO A 190 1.18 -5.56 30.26
C PRO A 190 1.44 -6.73 31.23
N ARG A 191 1.80 -7.90 30.68
CA ARG A 191 2.20 -9.08 31.46
C ARG A 191 3.57 -8.86 32.10
N GLN A 192 3.66 -8.93 33.43
CA GLN A 192 4.93 -8.99 34.15
C GLN A 192 5.61 -10.35 33.90
N ARG A 193 6.92 -10.33 33.64
CA ARG A 193 7.75 -11.54 33.51
C ARG A 193 8.35 -11.91 34.88
N PRO A 194 8.35 -13.19 35.29
CA PRO A 194 9.04 -13.61 36.51
C PRO A 194 10.57 -13.52 36.32
N LYS A 195 11.27 -12.94 37.31
CA LYS A 195 12.73 -12.86 37.34
C LYS A 195 13.32 -14.25 37.65
N LEU A 196 14.20 -14.76 36.79
CA LEU A 196 15.07 -15.89 37.14
C LEU A 196 16.08 -15.43 38.20
N LYS A 197 16.07 -16.09 39.36
CA LYS A 197 17.11 -15.96 40.39
C LYS A 197 18.42 -16.53 39.82
N LYS A 198 19.48 -15.72 39.79
CA LYS A 198 20.85 -16.23 39.67
C LYS A 198 21.19 -16.98 40.96
N GLN A 199 21.58 -18.24 40.84
CA GLN A 199 22.24 -18.97 41.92
C GLN A 199 23.69 -18.47 42.01
N LYS A 200 24.20 -18.48 43.25
CA LYS A 200 25.53 -18.02 43.68
C LYS A 200 26.65 -18.75 42.97
#